data_AF-A0A5N6EEZ1-F1
#
_entry.id   AF-A0A5N6EEZ1-F1
#
_cell.length_a   1.000
_cell.length_b   1.000
_cell.length_c   1.000
_cell.angle_alpha   90.00
_cell.angle_beta   90.00
_cell.angle_gamma   90.00
#
_symmetry.space_group_name_H-M   'P 1'
#
loop_
_entity.id
_entity.type
_entity.pdbx_description
1 polymer ?
#
loop_
_entity_poly.entity_id
_entity_poly.type
_entity_poly.pdbx_seq_one_letter_code
_entity_poly.pdbx_strand_id
1 'polypeptide(L)'
;MTSGIRFQRANHCIKRKYVAIKNVTNMDEATFTFCDPEQPRSCRQAAHDIEGYIKEEGPFDGIIGFSLGATMALSWLVNWYQANGSDVAPFKVAVFFSNARQPYDHDALAMDRIAYLDSTQIGKVIDMPTAHIWGSADPQAEEAQRAVNFCDSERRSIFVHGKGHEIPSSVEDTVSIAKVINRAIYQVEGK
;
A
#
# COMPACT_ATOMS: atom_id res chain seq x y z
N MET A 1 -8.24 -23.39 -16.10
CA MET A 1 -6.86 -22.87 -16.16
C MET A 1 -6.78 -21.73 -15.15
N THR A 2 -6.24 -21.97 -13.96
CA THR A 2 -6.05 -20.92 -12.94
C THR A 2 -4.90 -20.02 -13.40
N SER A 3 -5.22 -18.92 -14.06
CA SER A 3 -4.25 -17.85 -14.31
C SER A 3 -3.88 -17.23 -12.96
N GLY A 4 -2.67 -17.49 -12.48
CA GLY A 4 -2.19 -16.92 -11.23
C GLY A 4 -2.04 -15.41 -11.34
N ILE A 5 -2.62 -14.66 -10.40
CA ILE A 5 -2.47 -13.20 -10.27
C ILE A 5 -1.02 -12.89 -9.88
N ARG A 6 -0.31 -12.10 -10.71
CA ARG A 6 1.06 -11.67 -10.39
C ARG A 6 1.00 -10.39 -9.56
N PHE A 7 1.32 -10.49 -8.27
CA PHE A 7 1.42 -9.33 -7.38
C PHE A 7 2.81 -8.70 -7.42
N GLN A 8 2.85 -7.37 -7.49
CA GLN A 8 4.03 -6.60 -7.18
C GLN A 8 4.17 -6.40 -5.67
N ARG A 9 5.29 -6.85 -5.10
CA ARG A 9 5.63 -6.60 -3.68
C ARG A 9 6.44 -5.32 -3.58
N ALA A 10 5.85 -4.25 -3.02
CA ALA A 10 6.56 -2.99 -2.84
C ALA A 10 7.89 -3.15 -2.09
N ASN A 11 7.95 -4.05 -1.10
CA ASN A 11 9.16 -4.30 -0.30
C ASN A 11 10.29 -5.04 -1.05
N HIS A 12 10.05 -5.57 -2.25
CA HIS A 12 11.02 -6.37 -3.02
C HIS A 12 11.72 -5.59 -4.16
N CYS A 13 11.36 -4.33 -4.40
CA CYS A 13 11.99 -3.50 -5.45
C CYS A 13 13.46 -3.13 -5.18
N ILE A 14 13.97 -3.38 -3.97
CA ILE A 14 15.19 -2.73 -3.49
C ILE A 14 16.41 -3.64 -3.67
N LYS A 15 17.26 -3.35 -4.66
CA LYS A 15 18.60 -3.95 -4.80
C LYS A 15 19.68 -3.30 -3.91
N ARG A 16 19.34 -2.34 -3.02
CA ARG A 16 20.32 -1.61 -2.18
C ARG A 16 19.98 -1.58 -0.69
N LYS A 17 20.98 -1.91 0.14
CA LYS A 17 20.91 -1.82 1.61
C LYS A 17 20.78 -0.36 2.05
N TYR A 18 19.72 -0.01 2.76
CA TYR A 18 19.61 1.24 3.50
C TYR A 18 19.71 0.95 5.01
N VAL A 19 20.39 1.83 5.75
CA VAL A 19 20.72 1.67 7.18
C VAL A 19 19.46 1.74 8.03
N ALA A 20 19.38 0.87 9.04
CA ALA A 20 18.25 0.77 9.96
C ALA A 20 17.93 2.10 10.67
N ILE A 21 16.66 2.49 10.67
CA ILE A 21 16.15 3.55 11.54
C ILE A 21 15.86 2.90 12.90
N LYS A 22 16.66 3.27 13.92
CA LYS A 22 16.70 2.65 15.26
C LYS A 22 15.40 2.71 16.08
N ASN A 23 14.32 3.30 15.57
CA ASN A 23 13.12 3.59 16.38
C ASN A 23 11.82 2.96 15.86
N VAL A 24 11.87 2.08 14.85
CA VAL A 24 10.64 1.51 14.25
C VAL A 24 10.46 0.03 14.55
N THR A 25 11.51 -0.70 14.94
CA THR A 25 11.39 -2.10 15.38
C THR A 25 12.39 -2.40 16.50
N ASN A 26 11.95 -3.14 17.51
CA ASN A 26 12.77 -3.59 18.65
C ASN A 26 13.54 -4.87 18.27
N MET A 27 14.20 -4.86 17.10
CA MET A 27 15.00 -5.98 16.60
C MET A 27 16.27 -5.42 15.97
N ASP A 28 17.44 -5.81 16.50
CA ASP A 28 18.78 -5.45 16.02
C ASP A 28 19.14 -6.08 14.64
N GLU A 29 18.15 -6.35 13.79
CA GLU A 29 18.35 -6.80 12.41
C GLU A 29 18.03 -5.65 11.45
N ALA A 30 18.92 -5.44 10.47
CA ALA A 30 18.72 -4.44 9.43
C ALA A 30 17.44 -4.73 8.62
N THR A 31 16.35 -4.04 8.93
CA THR A 31 15.10 -4.14 8.18
C THR A 31 15.22 -3.39 6.86
N PHE A 32 14.80 -4.00 5.75
CA PHE A 32 14.69 -3.35 4.43
C PHE A 32 13.65 -2.24 4.50
N THR A 33 14.07 -1.02 4.86
CA THR A 33 13.17 0.13 4.92
C THR A 33 13.07 0.73 3.53
N PHE A 34 11.85 0.84 3.02
CA PHE A 34 11.58 1.24 1.63
C PHE A 34 12.00 2.69 1.33
N CYS A 35 11.79 3.59 2.29
CA CYS A 35 12.37 4.93 2.33
C CYS A 35 12.56 5.35 3.79
N ASP A 36 13.41 6.35 4.03
CA ASP A 36 13.35 7.12 5.27
C ASP A 36 12.14 8.08 5.17
N PRO A 37 11.10 7.88 6.01
CA PRO A 37 9.85 8.64 5.92
C PRO A 37 10.00 10.12 6.28
N GLU A 38 11.12 10.52 6.89
CA GLU A 38 11.39 11.91 7.26
C GLU A 38 12.29 12.61 6.22
N GLN A 39 12.84 11.87 5.24
CA GLN A 39 13.70 12.41 4.20
C GLN A 39 12.96 12.48 2.84
N PRO A 40 12.59 13.69 2.36
CA PRO A 40 11.89 13.86 1.09
C PRO A 40 12.56 13.17 -0.09
N ARG A 41 13.89 13.28 -0.18
CA ARG A 41 14.66 12.63 -1.26
C ARG A 41 14.60 11.12 -1.20
N SER A 42 14.58 10.52 -0.01
CA SER A 42 14.45 9.07 0.14
C SER A 42 13.05 8.61 -0.28
N CYS A 43 12.00 9.30 0.13
CA CYS A 43 10.63 9.00 -0.27
C CYS A 43 10.42 9.16 -1.78
N ARG A 44 10.93 10.25 -2.37
CA ARG A 44 10.88 10.50 -3.81
C ARG A 44 11.61 9.41 -4.59
N GLN A 45 12.82 9.04 -4.16
CA GLN A 45 13.57 7.97 -4.81
C GLN A 45 12.79 6.65 -4.77
N ALA A 46 12.18 6.33 -3.62
CA ALA A 46 11.42 5.10 -3.48
C ALA A 46 10.14 5.10 -4.34
N ALA A 47 9.48 6.26 -4.52
CA ALA A 47 8.39 6.40 -5.49
C ALA A 47 8.85 6.12 -6.93
N HIS A 48 10.02 6.66 -7.32
CA HIS A 48 10.63 6.37 -8.62
C HIS A 48 11.03 4.90 -8.78
N ASP A 49 11.51 4.25 -7.72
CA ASP A 49 11.91 2.84 -7.75
C ASP A 49 10.69 1.91 -7.96
N ILE A 50 9.54 2.20 -7.32
CA ILE A 50 8.27 1.49 -7.62
C ILE A 50 7.91 1.65 -9.09
N GLU A 51 7.92 2.88 -9.60
CA GLU A 51 7.52 3.16 -10.97
C GLU A 51 8.45 2.48 -11.99
N GLY A 52 9.76 2.55 -11.76
CA GLY A 52 10.78 1.89 -12.58
C GLY A 52 10.58 0.38 -12.62
N TYR A 53 10.37 -0.24 -11.46
CA TYR A 53 10.16 -1.68 -11.37
C TYR A 53 8.86 -2.14 -12.05
N ILE A 54 7.76 -1.40 -11.88
CA ILE A 54 6.49 -1.70 -12.57
C ILE A 54 6.70 -1.68 -14.10
N LYS A 55 7.45 -0.70 -14.61
CA LYS A 55 7.76 -0.58 -16.04
C LYS A 55 8.68 -1.69 -16.55
N GLU A 56 9.69 -2.07 -15.77
CA GLU A 56 10.70 -3.06 -16.16
C GLU A 56 10.17 -4.50 -16.09
N GLU A 57 9.46 -4.85 -15.02
CA GLU A 57 9.13 -6.24 -14.69
C GLU A 57 7.66 -6.59 -14.89
N GLY A 58 6.83 -5.61 -15.24
CA GLY A 58 5.42 -5.78 -15.52
C GLY A 58 5.13 -6.67 -16.75
N PRO A 59 3.85 -6.93 -17.05
CA PRO A 59 2.68 -6.44 -16.32
C PRO A 59 2.47 -7.18 -14.99
N PHE A 60 1.93 -6.45 -14.01
CA PHE A 60 1.44 -7.01 -12.75
C PHE A 60 -0.08 -6.87 -12.70
N ASP A 61 -0.75 -7.86 -12.10
CA ASP A 61 -2.20 -7.83 -11.89
C ASP A 61 -2.58 -7.07 -10.62
N GLY A 62 -1.67 -6.95 -9.66
CA GLY A 62 -1.96 -6.29 -8.40
C GLY A 62 -0.74 -5.72 -7.70
N ILE A 63 -0.98 -4.85 -6.73
CA ILE A 63 0.05 -4.27 -5.86
C ILE A 63 -0.26 -4.62 -4.40
N ILE A 64 0.78 -5.00 -3.64
CA ILE A 64 0.67 -5.33 -2.22
C ILE A 64 1.74 -4.61 -1.41
N GLY A 65 1.35 -4.05 -0.27
CA GLY A 65 2.24 -3.37 0.66
C GLY A 65 1.91 -3.64 2.13
N PHE A 66 2.93 -3.53 2.98
CA PHE A 66 2.82 -3.57 4.45
C PHE A 66 3.45 -2.31 5.04
N SER A 67 2.84 -1.74 6.07
CA SER A 67 3.38 -0.58 6.80
C SER A 67 3.68 0.59 5.86
N LEU A 68 4.90 1.10 5.85
CA LEU A 68 5.35 2.15 4.93
C LEU A 68 5.27 1.73 3.44
N GLY A 69 5.45 0.43 3.14
CA GLY A 69 5.26 -0.08 1.78
C GLY A 69 3.80 -0.01 1.31
N ALA A 70 2.84 -0.14 2.23
CA ALA A 70 1.42 0.11 1.92
C ALA A 70 1.19 1.60 1.64
N THR A 71 1.76 2.50 2.46
CA THR A 71 1.70 3.95 2.22
C THR A 71 2.25 4.31 0.85
N MET A 72 3.39 3.77 0.45
CA MET A 72 4.01 4.08 -0.85
C MET A 72 3.21 3.51 -2.02
N ALA A 73 2.68 2.28 -1.90
CA ALA A 73 1.78 1.72 -2.90
C ALA A 73 0.51 2.57 -3.07
N LEU A 74 -0.06 3.04 -1.95
CA LEU A 74 -1.24 3.90 -1.97
C LEU A 74 -0.93 5.28 -2.58
N SER A 75 0.21 5.88 -2.23
CA SER A 75 0.69 7.16 -2.79
C SER A 75 0.84 7.07 -4.30
N TRP A 76 1.47 6.00 -4.78
CA TRP A 76 1.63 5.76 -6.20
C TRP A 76 0.29 5.59 -6.92
N LEU A 77 -0.65 4.84 -6.33
CA LEU A 77 -1.99 4.66 -6.89
C LEU A 77 -2.77 5.98 -6.96
N VAL A 78 -2.80 6.76 -5.88
CA VAL A 78 -3.49 8.06 -5.88
C VAL A 78 -2.92 8.98 -6.95
N ASN A 79 -1.59 9.08 -7.05
CA ASN A 79 -0.92 9.86 -8.08
C ASN A 79 -1.24 9.36 -9.50
N TRP A 80 -1.29 8.04 -9.72
CA TRP A 80 -1.67 7.48 -11.01
C TRP A 80 -3.09 7.88 -11.42
N TYR A 81 -4.07 7.71 -10.54
CA TYR A 81 -5.47 8.04 -10.83
C TYR A 81 -5.70 9.55 -10.99
N GLN A 82 -4.97 10.39 -10.26
CA GLN A 82 -4.99 11.85 -10.47
C GLN A 82 -4.45 12.25 -11.85
N ALA A 83 -3.39 11.58 -12.32
CA ALA A 83 -2.77 11.90 -13.61
C ALA A 83 -3.48 11.28 -14.82
N ASN A 84 -4.06 10.08 -14.67
CA ASN A 84 -4.60 9.30 -15.80
C ASN A 84 -6.13 9.14 -15.77
N GLY A 85 -6.80 9.59 -14.71
CA GLY A 85 -8.22 9.34 -14.50
C GLY A 85 -8.54 7.90 -14.11
N SER A 86 -9.84 7.56 -14.10
CA SER A 86 -10.33 6.24 -13.68
C SER A 86 -10.60 5.27 -14.84
N ASP A 87 -10.51 5.74 -16.08
CA ASP A 87 -10.82 4.93 -17.27
C ASP A 87 -9.83 3.78 -17.47
N VAL A 88 -8.59 3.93 -16.98
CA VAL A 88 -7.52 2.93 -17.08
C VAL A 88 -6.89 2.68 -15.72
N ALA A 89 -7.33 1.61 -15.06
CA ALA A 89 -6.73 1.15 -13.81
C ALA A 89 -5.32 0.58 -14.06
N PRO A 90 -4.31 0.96 -13.25
CA PRO A 90 -2.93 0.47 -13.43
C PRO A 90 -2.76 -0.99 -13.03
N PHE A 91 -3.65 -1.48 -12.17
CA PHE A 91 -3.71 -2.85 -11.68
C PHE A 91 -5.16 -3.31 -11.57
N LYS A 92 -5.35 -4.62 -11.48
CA LYS A 92 -6.67 -5.22 -11.24
C LYS A 92 -7.06 -5.19 -9.76
N VAL A 93 -6.10 -5.31 -8.82
CA VAL A 93 -6.39 -5.34 -7.37
C VAL A 93 -5.24 -4.75 -6.53
N ALA A 94 -5.56 -4.14 -5.39
CA ALA A 94 -4.56 -3.68 -4.42
C ALA A 94 -4.81 -4.26 -3.01
N VAL A 95 -3.74 -4.57 -2.29
CA VAL A 95 -3.80 -5.14 -0.93
C VAL A 95 -2.90 -4.36 0.01
N PHE A 96 -3.47 -3.83 1.08
CA PHE A 96 -2.77 -3.01 2.06
C PHE A 96 -2.82 -3.64 3.45
N PHE A 97 -1.66 -3.84 4.05
CA PHE A 97 -1.52 -4.28 5.43
C PHE A 97 -0.96 -3.15 6.30
N SER A 98 -1.61 -2.84 7.42
CA SER A 98 -1.20 -1.85 8.42
C SER A 98 -0.66 -0.56 7.80
N ASN A 99 -1.46 0.08 6.94
CA ASN A 99 -1.02 1.27 6.22
C ASN A 99 -0.60 2.38 7.21
N ALA A 100 0.70 2.69 7.22
CA ALA A 100 1.33 3.39 8.34
C ALA A 100 1.04 4.89 8.40
N ARG A 101 0.75 5.50 7.26
CA ARG A 101 0.54 6.95 7.08
C ARG A 101 -0.38 7.21 5.89
N GLN A 102 -0.99 8.40 5.85
CA GLN A 102 -1.68 8.91 4.67
C GLN A 102 -0.76 8.91 3.43
N PRO A 103 -1.31 8.91 2.20
CA PRO A 103 -0.52 8.93 0.97
C PRO A 103 0.36 10.18 0.90
N TYR A 104 1.60 10.04 0.45
CA TYR A 104 2.45 11.20 0.17
C TYR A 104 1.88 12.03 -0.98
N ASP A 105 1.99 13.34 -0.85
CA ASP A 105 1.79 14.26 -1.97
C ASP A 105 3.04 14.22 -2.86
N HIS A 106 2.87 13.70 -4.08
CA HIS A 106 3.96 13.54 -5.03
C HIS A 106 4.48 14.89 -5.57
N ASP A 107 3.66 15.93 -5.64
CA ASP A 107 4.09 17.28 -6.02
C ASP A 107 4.95 17.89 -4.92
N ALA A 108 4.58 17.68 -3.65
CA ALA A 108 5.41 18.08 -2.51
C ALA A 108 6.74 17.33 -2.49
N LEU A 109 6.71 16.00 -2.71
CA LEU A 109 7.92 15.20 -2.83
C LEU A 109 8.80 15.70 -3.97
N ALA A 110 8.21 16.10 -5.11
CA ALA A 110 8.92 16.69 -6.25
C ALA A 110 9.64 18.02 -5.90
N MET A 111 9.18 18.70 -4.86
CA MET A 111 9.77 19.94 -4.34
C MET A 111 10.64 19.73 -3.09
N ASP A 112 11.09 18.50 -2.82
CA ASP A 112 11.91 18.15 -1.65
C ASP A 112 11.20 18.44 -0.32
N ARG A 113 9.87 18.25 -0.26
CA ARG A 113 9.07 18.38 0.96
C ARG A 113 8.32 17.09 1.29
N ILE A 114 8.14 16.81 2.58
CA ILE A 114 7.17 15.82 3.04
C ILE A 114 5.83 16.53 3.24
N ALA A 115 4.82 16.09 2.49
CA ALA A 115 3.43 16.39 2.75
C ALA A 115 2.59 15.15 2.44
N TYR A 116 1.39 15.10 3.02
CA TYR A 116 0.46 14.00 2.87
C TYR A 116 -0.86 14.50 2.32
N LEU A 117 -1.49 13.68 1.50
CA LEU A 117 -2.83 13.93 0.98
C LEU A 117 -3.87 13.60 2.05
N ASP A 118 -4.96 14.38 2.07
CA ASP A 118 -6.10 14.18 2.96
C ASP A 118 -7.33 13.76 2.16
N SER A 119 -7.86 12.58 2.46
CA SER A 119 -9.07 12.03 1.84
C SER A 119 -10.30 12.94 2.01
N THR A 120 -10.36 13.78 3.04
CA THR A 120 -11.45 14.74 3.25
C THR A 120 -11.41 15.91 2.28
N GLN A 121 -10.23 16.20 1.72
CA GLN A 121 -10.02 17.29 0.76
C GLN A 121 -10.11 16.81 -0.68
N ILE A 122 -9.52 15.65 -0.99
CA ILE A 122 -9.46 15.14 -2.36
C ILE A 122 -10.52 14.08 -2.68
N GLY A 123 -11.21 13.56 -1.67
CA GLY A 123 -12.23 12.53 -1.82
C GLY A 123 -11.68 11.15 -2.17
N LYS A 124 -12.58 10.27 -2.63
CA LYS A 124 -12.26 8.97 -3.20
C LYS A 124 -11.58 9.18 -4.56
N VAL A 125 -10.43 8.54 -4.77
CA VAL A 125 -9.65 8.64 -6.01
C VAL A 125 -9.48 7.28 -6.70
N ILE A 126 -9.38 6.19 -5.92
CA ILE A 126 -9.03 4.86 -6.44
C ILE A 126 -10.30 4.08 -6.80
N ASP A 127 -10.48 3.81 -8.09
CA ASP A 127 -11.63 3.09 -8.66
C ASP A 127 -11.34 1.63 -9.04
N MET A 128 -10.66 0.92 -8.14
CA MET A 128 -10.35 -0.52 -8.30
C MET A 128 -10.59 -1.30 -7.01
N PRO A 129 -10.75 -2.64 -7.08
CA PRO A 129 -10.89 -3.47 -5.90
C PRO A 129 -9.70 -3.35 -4.97
N THR A 130 -9.98 -3.18 -3.68
CA THR A 130 -8.94 -3.07 -2.64
C THR A 130 -9.25 -3.95 -1.43
N ALA A 131 -8.21 -4.50 -0.83
CA ALA A 131 -8.26 -5.21 0.44
C ALA A 131 -7.43 -4.45 1.47
N HIS A 132 -8.01 -4.18 2.63
CA HIS A 132 -7.37 -3.45 3.73
C HIS A 132 -7.38 -4.30 4.99
N ILE A 133 -6.20 -4.53 5.56
CA ILE A 133 -6.00 -5.36 6.73
C ILE A 133 -5.16 -4.59 7.75
N TRP A 134 -5.59 -4.49 9.01
CA TRP A 134 -4.76 -3.92 10.07
C TRP A 134 -5.15 -4.43 11.47
N GLY A 135 -4.30 -4.17 12.45
CA GLY A 135 -4.53 -4.53 13.84
C GLY A 135 -5.29 -3.44 14.60
N SER A 136 -6.29 -3.80 15.40
CA SER A 136 -7.01 -2.86 16.26
C SER A 136 -6.14 -2.29 17.38
N ALA A 137 -5.07 -3.01 17.76
CA ALA A 137 -4.07 -2.54 18.72
C ALA A 137 -2.84 -1.94 18.04
N ASP A 138 -2.87 -1.73 16.72
CA ASP A 138 -1.82 -1.06 15.97
C ASP A 138 -1.79 0.44 16.36
N PRO A 139 -0.64 1.01 16.79
CA PRO A 139 -0.52 2.44 17.03
C PRO A 139 -0.89 3.32 15.83
N GLN A 140 -0.88 2.75 14.62
CA GLN A 140 -1.22 3.41 13.36
C GLN A 140 -2.61 2.99 12.85
N ALA A 141 -3.47 2.36 13.68
CA ALA A 141 -4.80 1.91 13.27
C ALA A 141 -5.66 3.03 12.68
N GLU A 142 -5.56 4.25 13.21
CA GLU A 142 -6.27 5.41 12.65
C GLU A 142 -5.78 5.78 11.24
N GLU A 143 -4.47 5.67 10.98
CA GLU A 143 -3.90 5.93 9.66
C GLU A 143 -4.37 4.89 8.64
N ALA A 144 -4.37 3.62 9.05
CA ALA A 144 -4.89 2.52 8.23
C ALA A 144 -6.37 2.72 7.92
N GLN A 145 -7.17 3.10 8.92
CA GLN A 145 -8.59 3.39 8.73
C GLN A 145 -8.84 4.58 7.80
N ARG A 146 -8.06 5.66 7.92
CA ARG A 146 -8.17 6.84 7.04
C ARG A 146 -7.76 6.53 5.60
N ALA A 147 -6.74 5.70 5.40
CA ALA A 147 -6.28 5.30 4.06
C ALA A 147 -7.37 4.58 3.23
N VAL A 148 -8.30 3.89 3.90
CA VAL A 148 -9.47 3.27 3.25
C VAL A 148 -10.32 4.28 2.48
N ASN A 149 -10.35 5.55 2.91
CA ASN A 149 -11.23 6.59 2.34
C ASN A 149 -10.81 7.06 0.95
N PHE A 150 -9.58 6.78 0.51
CA PHE A 150 -9.15 7.03 -0.88
C PHE A 150 -9.73 6.01 -1.86
N CYS A 151 -10.26 4.88 -1.37
CA CYS A 151 -10.71 3.75 -2.17
C CYS A 151 -12.24 3.66 -2.24
N ASP A 152 -12.75 3.15 -3.36
CA ASP A 152 -14.18 2.92 -3.58
C ASP A 152 -14.87 2.12 -2.45
N SER A 153 -15.93 2.68 -1.86
CA SER A 153 -16.67 2.02 -0.78
C SER A 153 -17.32 0.72 -1.19
N GLU A 154 -17.75 0.61 -2.46
CA GLU A 154 -18.41 -0.58 -2.99
C GLU A 154 -17.41 -1.68 -3.39
N ARG A 155 -16.14 -1.30 -3.60
CA ARG A 155 -15.08 -2.19 -4.10
C ARG A 155 -13.95 -2.42 -3.08
N ARG A 156 -14.14 -2.02 -1.82
CA ARG A 156 -13.17 -2.25 -0.74
C ARG A 156 -13.64 -3.34 0.21
N SER A 157 -12.70 -4.18 0.62
CA SER A 157 -12.90 -5.21 1.63
C SER A 157 -11.97 -4.94 2.81
N ILE A 158 -12.47 -5.09 4.04
CA ILE A 158 -11.77 -4.70 5.27
C ILE A 158 -11.74 -5.88 6.24
N PHE A 159 -10.59 -6.12 6.87
CA PHE A 159 -10.45 -7.00 8.03
C PHE A 159 -9.60 -6.33 9.11
N VAL A 160 -10.12 -6.27 10.33
CA VAL A 160 -9.41 -5.73 11.50
C VAL A 160 -9.20 -6.86 12.50
N HIS A 161 -7.95 -7.21 12.77
CA HIS A 161 -7.60 -8.26 13.72
C HIS A 161 -7.22 -7.68 15.09
N GLY A 162 -7.21 -8.48 16.15
CA GLY A 162 -6.98 -8.01 17.52
C GLY A 162 -5.54 -7.64 17.89
N LYS A 163 -4.60 -7.71 16.95
CA LYS A 163 -3.15 -7.56 17.23
C LYS A 163 -2.64 -6.14 16.97
N GLY A 164 -1.33 -5.94 17.17
CA GLY A 164 -0.63 -4.69 16.90
C GLY A 164 -0.21 -4.51 15.45
N HIS A 165 0.93 -3.83 15.23
CA HIS A 165 1.52 -3.55 13.93
C HIS A 165 2.23 -4.77 13.33
N GLU A 166 1.47 -5.79 12.94
CA GLU A 166 1.99 -7.04 12.41
C GLU A 166 1.02 -7.66 11.39
N ILE A 167 1.52 -8.63 10.61
CA ILE A 167 0.67 -9.53 9.84
C ILE A 167 0.42 -10.77 10.72
N PRO A 168 -0.83 -11.03 11.16
CA PRO A 168 -1.11 -12.14 12.05
C PRO A 168 -0.97 -13.49 11.33
N SER A 169 -0.50 -14.50 12.05
CA SER A 169 -0.22 -15.85 11.54
C SER A 169 -1.12 -16.94 12.16
N SER A 170 -2.10 -16.57 12.98
CA SER A 170 -3.07 -17.54 13.50
C SER A 170 -3.89 -18.13 12.36
N VAL A 171 -4.37 -19.37 12.50
CA VAL A 171 -5.20 -20.02 11.46
C VAL A 171 -6.45 -19.20 11.18
N GLU A 172 -7.09 -18.68 12.23
CA GLU A 172 -8.31 -17.87 12.13
C GLU A 172 -8.06 -16.55 11.40
N ASP A 173 -6.99 -15.82 11.76
CA ASP A 173 -6.62 -14.58 11.09
C ASP A 173 -6.23 -14.83 9.64
N THR A 174 -5.48 -15.89 9.36
CA THR A 174 -5.03 -16.26 8.01
C THR A 174 -6.23 -16.55 7.10
N VAL A 175 -7.22 -17.29 7.60
CA VAL A 175 -8.46 -17.57 6.87
C VAL A 175 -9.23 -16.27 6.61
N SER A 176 -9.28 -15.36 7.57
CA SER A 176 -9.99 -14.08 7.44
C SER A 176 -9.29 -13.13 6.45
N ILE A 177 -7.97 -13.05 6.50
CA ILE A 177 -7.13 -12.33 5.52
C ILE A 177 -7.37 -12.87 4.12
N ALA A 178 -7.30 -14.19 3.94
CA ALA A 178 -7.52 -14.84 2.65
C ALA A 178 -8.92 -14.54 2.10
N LYS A 179 -9.96 -14.57 2.95
CA LYS A 179 -11.33 -14.21 2.57
C LYS A 179 -11.42 -12.77 2.06
N VAL A 180 -10.80 -11.81 2.75
CA VAL A 180 -10.84 -10.39 2.36
C VAL A 180 -10.08 -10.12 1.06
N ILE A 181 -8.92 -10.75 0.88
CA ILE A 181 -8.16 -10.64 -0.37
C ILE A 181 -8.95 -11.29 -1.52
N ASN A 182 -9.50 -12.49 -1.32
CA ASN A 182 -10.29 -13.17 -2.34
C ASN A 182 -11.55 -12.37 -2.72
N ARG A 183 -12.21 -11.71 -1.75
CA ARG A 183 -13.36 -10.83 -2.04
C ARG A 183 -12.97 -9.68 -2.98
N ALA A 184 -11.80 -9.04 -2.76
CA ALA A 184 -11.30 -8.00 -3.66
C ALA A 184 -10.96 -8.58 -5.05
N ILE A 185 -10.35 -9.77 -5.11
CA ILE A 185 -10.02 -10.45 -6.37
C ILE A 185 -11.30 -10.78 -7.17
N TYR A 186 -12.34 -11.34 -6.54
CA TYR A 186 -13.58 -11.69 -7.24
C TYR A 186 -14.31 -10.47 -7.84
N GLN A 187 -14.13 -9.28 -7.27
CA GLN A 187 -14.66 -8.03 -7.84
C GLN A 187 -13.94 -7.57 -9.12
N VAL A 188 -12.84 -8.21 -9.49
CA VAL A 188 -12.19 -8.09 -10.79
C VAL A 188 -12.91 -8.93 -11.84
N GLU A 189 -13.27 -10.17 -11.49
CA GLU A 189 -13.85 -11.16 -12.41
C GLU A 189 -15.34 -10.94 -12.71
N GLY A 190 -16.04 -10.17 -11.87
CA GLY A 190 -17.46 -9.83 -12.03
C GLY A 190 -17.76 -8.61 -12.90
N LYS A 191 -16.75 -8.03 -13.58
CA LYS A 191 -16.91 -6.99 -14.61
C LYS A 191 -16.63 -7.61 -15.97
#